data_AF-A0AAQ3UI86-F1
#
_entry.id   AF-A0AAQ3UI86-F1
#
_cell.length_a   1.000
_cell.length_b   1.000
_cell.length_c   1.000
_cell.angle_alpha   90.00
_cell.angle_beta   90.00
_cell.angle_gamma   90.00
#
_symmetry.space_group_name_H-M   'P 1'
#
loop_
_entity.id
_entity.type
_entity.pdbx_description
1 polymer ?
#
loop_
_entity_poly.entity_id
_entity_poly.type
_entity_poly.pdbx_seq_one_letter_code
_entity_poly.pdbx_strand_id
1 'polypeptide(L)'
;MEEMNERLRFFVEECDHIQGIQFIVDDSGGFSSVAAQYLESIADDYTNTPVLLYCVRNPLSYGSSRNQREAITRSLHDAVSFSKLSYYCNLMVPIGLPSLSYSPLLSVKDEKHFHSSAICAAAIHSVSVPLRLQQVGPASDSAHSSGNLDIGELVHVLSDQGRQNMITALDVAMPAPSLADRKDLSNIERSLHCLTPETNDEDEDPYAVESLVVHGALDAGGKRASISQVKDSICSAFEGRATKPKFSNLSVSSCPLPIPLPFPSIFSSSIGQQGEILSSQHPEGTRPKGSLDIVSVPMLARLRSSNAIVPFIERRSASLQRLGMARGTLGSQILRDWGFGKEEVEDMGEHLAKLLRPFYPEMDFTSDSD
;
A
#
# COMPACT_ATOMS: atom_id res chain seq x y z
N MET A 1 -13.81 8.58 -21.91
CA MET A 1 -12.37 8.89 -21.97
C MET A 1 -12.17 10.39 -22.11
N GLU A 2 -12.54 11.00 -23.23
CA GLU A 2 -12.36 12.44 -23.46
C GLU A 2 -12.93 13.34 -22.33
N GLU A 3 -14.15 13.09 -21.86
CA GLU A 3 -14.74 13.84 -20.73
C GLU A 3 -13.94 13.69 -19.42
N MET A 4 -13.33 12.53 -19.18
CA MET A 4 -12.50 12.32 -17.98
C MET A 4 -11.18 13.10 -18.10
N ASN A 5 -10.55 13.05 -19.27
CA ASN A 5 -9.33 13.80 -19.56
C ASN A 5 -9.56 15.32 -19.42
N GLU A 6 -10.68 15.83 -19.94
CA GLU A 6 -11.02 17.25 -19.87
C GLU A 6 -11.24 17.71 -18.41
N ARG A 7 -11.90 16.87 -17.60
CA ARG A 7 -12.05 17.15 -16.15
C ARG A 7 -10.72 17.12 -15.40
N LEU A 8 -9.85 16.16 -15.71
CA LEU A 8 -8.52 16.13 -15.10
C LEU A 8 -7.73 17.38 -15.49
N ARG A 9 -7.71 17.73 -16.78
CA ARG A 9 -7.03 18.90 -17.30
C ARG A 9 -7.48 20.18 -16.60
N PHE A 10 -8.78 20.34 -16.35
CA PHE A 10 -9.30 21.47 -15.57
C PHE A 10 -8.63 21.59 -14.19
N PHE A 11 -8.49 20.49 -13.44
CA PHE A 11 -7.84 20.54 -12.13
C PHE A 11 -6.32 20.74 -12.22
N VAL A 12 -5.67 20.22 -13.25
CA VAL A 12 -4.22 20.41 -13.45
C VAL A 12 -3.91 21.86 -13.82
N GLU A 13 -4.73 22.50 -14.65
CA GLU A 13 -4.57 23.91 -15.04
C GLU A 13 -4.75 24.88 -13.86
N GLU A 14 -5.49 24.49 -12.81
CA GLU A 14 -5.64 25.27 -11.57
C GLU A 14 -4.50 25.07 -10.55
N CYS A 15 -3.59 24.12 -10.80
CA CYS A 15 -2.43 23.90 -9.93
C CYS A 15 -1.30 24.90 -10.28
N ASP A 16 -0.75 25.59 -9.29
CA ASP A 16 0.48 26.38 -9.47
C ASP A 16 1.66 25.49 -9.93
N HIS A 17 1.76 24.30 -9.33
CA HIS A 17 2.73 23.28 -9.69
C HIS A 17 2.19 21.89 -9.34
N ILE A 18 2.01 21.05 -10.37
CA ILE A 18 1.60 19.66 -10.17
C ILE A 18 2.81 18.83 -9.70
N GLN A 19 2.69 18.21 -8.53
CA GLN A 19 3.76 17.40 -7.93
C GLN A 19 3.65 15.90 -8.26
N GLY A 20 2.47 15.45 -8.67
CA GLY A 20 2.19 14.04 -8.92
C GLY A 20 0.68 13.77 -8.94
N ILE A 21 0.31 12.57 -9.38
CA ILE A 21 -1.07 12.10 -9.45
C ILE A 21 -1.21 10.86 -8.58
N GLN A 22 -2.15 10.88 -7.63
CA GLN A 22 -2.58 9.68 -6.91
C GLN A 22 -3.75 9.05 -7.66
N PHE A 23 -3.57 7.82 -8.13
CA PHE A 23 -4.58 7.07 -8.88
C PHE A 23 -5.07 5.89 -8.04
N ILE A 24 -6.35 5.85 -7.68
CA ILE A 24 -6.93 4.79 -6.83
C ILE A 24 -7.90 3.98 -7.69
N VAL A 25 -7.71 2.66 -7.76
CA VAL A 25 -8.51 1.78 -8.62
C VAL A 25 -8.84 0.46 -7.92
N ASP A 26 -10.02 -0.10 -8.18
CA ASP A 26 -10.28 -1.52 -7.96
C ASP A 26 -9.87 -2.31 -9.22
N ASP A 27 -8.78 -3.06 -9.11
CA ASP A 27 -8.19 -3.82 -10.20
C ASP A 27 -8.70 -5.27 -10.30
N SER A 28 -9.75 -5.64 -9.54
CA SER A 28 -10.30 -7.01 -9.50
C SER A 28 -11.43 -7.28 -10.49
N GLY A 29 -12.00 -6.25 -11.12
CA GLY A 29 -13.13 -6.36 -12.04
C GLY A 29 -12.85 -5.77 -13.41
N GLY A 30 -13.80 -5.89 -14.34
CA GLY A 30 -13.65 -5.44 -15.73
C GLY A 30 -13.35 -3.93 -15.90
N PHE A 31 -13.67 -3.11 -14.91
CA PHE A 31 -13.31 -1.68 -14.88
C PHE A 31 -11.81 -1.43 -14.80
N SER A 32 -10.99 -2.41 -14.42
CA SER A 32 -9.53 -2.32 -14.43
C SER A 32 -8.99 -1.98 -15.83
N SER A 33 -9.63 -2.48 -16.89
CA SER A 33 -9.24 -2.21 -18.28
C SER A 33 -9.47 -0.75 -18.67
N VAL A 34 -10.62 -0.19 -18.30
CA VAL A 34 -10.94 1.24 -18.51
C VAL A 34 -9.99 2.11 -17.70
N ALA A 35 -9.69 1.70 -16.47
CA ALA A 35 -8.74 2.39 -15.63
C ALA A 35 -7.32 2.37 -16.21
N ALA A 36 -6.87 1.24 -16.77
CA ALA A 36 -5.58 1.15 -17.45
C ALA A 36 -5.51 2.05 -18.68
N GLN A 37 -6.56 2.10 -19.50
CA GLN A 37 -6.62 3.02 -20.64
C GLN A 37 -6.60 4.50 -20.21
N TYR A 38 -7.22 4.81 -19.07
CA TYR A 38 -7.19 6.16 -18.53
C TYR A 38 -5.82 6.51 -17.95
N LEU A 39 -5.18 5.57 -17.28
CA LEU A 39 -3.83 5.70 -16.75
C LEU A 39 -2.80 5.91 -17.88
N GLU A 40 -2.94 5.18 -18.99
CA GLU A 40 -2.16 5.37 -20.21
C GLU A 40 -2.30 6.80 -20.74
N SER A 41 -3.53 7.29 -20.90
CA SER A 41 -3.76 8.68 -21.33
C SER A 41 -3.15 9.71 -20.38
N ILE A 42 -3.17 9.45 -19.07
CA ILE A 42 -2.52 10.32 -18.07
C ILE A 42 -0.99 10.30 -18.26
N ALA A 43 -0.40 9.13 -18.43
CA ALA A 43 1.03 8.99 -18.62
C ALA A 43 1.52 9.67 -19.91
N ASP A 44 0.72 9.63 -20.98
CA ASP A 44 1.00 10.30 -22.26
C ASP A 44 0.86 11.83 -22.16
N ASP A 45 -0.20 12.33 -21.54
CA ASP A 45 -0.47 13.78 -21.45
C ASP A 45 0.42 14.49 -20.40
N TYR A 46 0.83 13.78 -19.34
CA TYR A 46 1.56 14.33 -18.19
C TYR A 46 2.89 13.60 -17.93
N THR A 47 3.71 13.40 -18.97
CA THR A 47 4.92 12.55 -18.96
C THR A 47 5.93 12.81 -17.84
N ASN A 48 6.00 14.04 -17.31
CA ASN A 48 6.94 14.42 -16.24
C ASN A 48 6.31 14.40 -14.84
N THR A 49 5.05 13.99 -14.74
CA THR A 49 4.29 13.97 -13.48
C THR A 49 4.25 12.55 -12.94
N PRO A 50 4.84 12.27 -11.77
CA PRO A 50 4.85 10.91 -11.23
C PRO A 50 3.45 10.44 -10.84
N VAL A 51 3.16 9.18 -11.14
CA VAL A 51 1.88 8.53 -10.82
C VAL A 51 2.06 7.51 -9.71
N LEU A 52 1.38 7.74 -8.58
CA LEU A 52 1.26 6.84 -7.45
C LEU A 52 -0.06 6.07 -7.54
N LEU A 53 0.02 4.79 -7.86
CA LEU A 53 -1.11 3.91 -8.06
C LEU A 53 -1.44 3.10 -6.79
N TYR A 54 -2.68 3.20 -6.32
CA TYR A 54 -3.23 2.34 -5.27
C TYR A 54 -4.25 1.36 -5.89
N CYS A 55 -3.92 0.07 -5.88
CA CYS A 55 -4.85 -0.98 -6.33
C CYS A 55 -5.58 -1.56 -5.12
N VAL A 56 -6.83 -1.15 -4.91
CA VAL A 56 -7.62 -1.46 -3.72
C VAL A 56 -8.63 -2.57 -4.03
N ARG A 57 -8.47 -3.71 -3.36
CA ARG A 57 -9.37 -4.87 -3.46
C ARG A 57 -10.11 -5.12 -2.16
N ASN A 58 -11.34 -5.56 -2.29
CA ASN A 58 -12.15 -6.07 -1.19
C ASN A 58 -11.80 -7.55 -0.92
N PRO A 59 -11.78 -8.02 0.35
CA PRO A 59 -11.82 -9.43 0.71
C PRO A 59 -12.70 -10.34 -0.17
N LEU A 60 -13.89 -9.89 -0.57
CA LEU A 60 -14.81 -10.68 -1.41
C LEU A 60 -14.25 -10.98 -2.82
N SER A 61 -13.30 -10.16 -3.32
CA SER A 61 -12.63 -10.38 -4.60
C SER A 61 -11.75 -11.65 -4.58
N TYR A 62 -11.37 -12.14 -3.40
CA TYR A 62 -10.58 -13.37 -3.21
C TYR A 62 -11.43 -14.63 -3.03
N GLY A 63 -12.76 -14.53 -3.20
CA GLY A 63 -13.69 -15.65 -2.99
C GLY A 63 -13.32 -16.92 -3.77
N SER A 64 -13.78 -18.08 -3.32
CA SER A 64 -13.44 -19.35 -3.98
C SER A 64 -13.95 -19.40 -5.43
N SER A 65 -13.16 -20.01 -6.30
CA SER A 65 -13.58 -20.30 -7.68
C SER A 65 -14.51 -21.50 -7.70
N ARG A 66 -15.66 -21.38 -8.38
CA ARG A 66 -16.66 -22.47 -8.43
C ARG A 66 -16.23 -23.58 -9.38
N ASN A 67 -15.42 -23.25 -10.39
CA ASN A 67 -14.89 -24.17 -11.38
C ASN A 67 -13.51 -23.72 -11.88
N GLN A 68 -12.83 -24.60 -12.61
CA GLN A 68 -11.49 -24.36 -13.15
C GLN A 68 -11.44 -23.19 -14.15
N ARG A 69 -12.48 -23.00 -14.98
CA ARG A 69 -12.52 -21.91 -15.96
C ARG A 69 -12.55 -20.55 -15.26
N GLU A 70 -13.33 -20.40 -14.21
CA GLU A 70 -13.37 -19.19 -13.38
C GLU A 70 -12.02 -18.92 -12.71
N ALA A 71 -11.35 -19.96 -12.18
CA ALA A 71 -10.03 -19.81 -11.58
C ALA A 71 -9.01 -19.30 -12.62
N ILE A 72 -8.96 -19.93 -13.80
CA ILE A 72 -8.09 -19.51 -14.91
C ILE A 72 -8.41 -18.07 -15.33
N THR A 73 -9.69 -17.74 -15.45
CA THR A 73 -10.17 -16.41 -15.83
C THR A 73 -9.70 -15.34 -14.84
N ARG A 74 -9.83 -15.59 -13.54
CA ARG A 74 -9.40 -14.65 -12.50
C ARG A 74 -7.87 -14.50 -12.48
N SER A 75 -7.12 -15.59 -12.52
CA SER A 75 -5.66 -15.53 -12.56
C SER A 75 -5.13 -14.78 -13.78
N LEU A 76 -5.76 -14.95 -14.95
CA LEU A 76 -5.44 -14.17 -16.14
C LEU A 76 -5.83 -12.71 -16.01
N HIS A 77 -7.02 -12.42 -15.48
CA HIS A 77 -7.45 -11.05 -15.23
C HIS A 77 -6.48 -10.34 -14.29
N ASP A 78 -6.09 -10.96 -13.18
CA ASP A 78 -5.14 -10.40 -12.23
C ASP A 78 -3.78 -10.11 -12.89
N ALA A 79 -3.30 -11.02 -13.73
CA ALA A 79 -2.02 -10.84 -14.42
C ALA A 79 -2.07 -9.73 -15.48
N VAL A 80 -3.15 -9.68 -16.28
CA VAL A 80 -3.37 -8.66 -17.31
C VAL A 80 -3.57 -7.29 -16.69
N SER A 81 -4.46 -7.17 -15.69
CA SER A 81 -4.70 -5.92 -14.96
C SER A 81 -3.42 -5.41 -14.32
N PHE A 82 -2.66 -6.28 -13.64
CA PHE A 82 -1.39 -5.91 -13.04
C PHE A 82 -0.36 -5.44 -14.07
N SER A 83 -0.19 -6.18 -15.17
CA SER A 83 0.76 -5.82 -16.23
C SER A 83 0.42 -4.46 -16.84
N LYS A 84 -0.84 -4.26 -17.25
CA LYS A 84 -1.27 -3.00 -17.87
C LYS A 84 -1.18 -1.80 -16.92
N LEU A 85 -1.65 -1.93 -15.67
CA LEU A 85 -1.63 -0.82 -14.71
C LEU A 85 -0.20 -0.47 -14.27
N SER A 86 0.64 -1.48 -14.03
CA SER A 86 2.03 -1.23 -13.60
C SER A 86 2.89 -0.60 -14.71
N TYR A 87 2.52 -0.75 -15.98
CA TYR A 87 3.26 -0.16 -17.10
C TYR A 87 3.20 1.38 -17.11
N TYR A 88 2.10 1.98 -16.64
CA TYR A 88 1.85 3.41 -16.73
C TYR A 88 1.88 4.13 -15.37
N CYS A 89 2.52 3.54 -14.35
CA CYS A 89 2.74 4.22 -13.06
C CYS A 89 4.22 4.24 -12.68
N ASN A 90 4.57 5.03 -11.65
CA ASN A 90 5.94 5.11 -11.14
C ASN A 90 6.09 4.38 -9.80
N LEU A 91 5.00 4.26 -9.05
CA LEU A 91 4.96 3.54 -7.79
C LEU A 91 3.57 2.90 -7.65
N MET A 92 3.53 1.60 -7.40
CA MET A 92 2.29 0.84 -7.24
C MET A 92 2.21 0.23 -5.85
N VAL A 93 1.04 0.38 -5.22
CA VAL A 93 0.72 -0.12 -3.88
C VAL A 93 -0.52 -1.01 -4.00
N PRO A 94 -0.36 -2.35 -4.04
CA PRO A 94 -1.49 -3.25 -3.95
C PRO A 94 -2.02 -3.29 -2.50
N ILE A 95 -3.32 -3.12 -2.34
CA ILE A 95 -4.02 -3.04 -1.06
C ILE A 95 -5.22 -3.96 -1.12
N GLY A 96 -5.38 -4.83 -0.13
CA GLY A 96 -6.52 -5.73 -0.01
C GLY A 96 -6.07 -7.10 0.44
N LEU A 97 -6.62 -7.57 1.56
CA LEU A 97 -6.37 -8.91 2.06
C LEU A 97 -7.58 -9.81 1.80
N PRO A 98 -7.39 -11.14 1.67
CA PRO A 98 -8.49 -12.09 1.68
C PRO A 98 -9.32 -12.05 2.96
N SER A 99 -8.73 -11.63 4.08
CA SER A 99 -9.44 -11.33 5.33
C SER A 99 -8.77 -10.18 6.08
N LEU A 100 -9.58 -9.26 6.60
CA LEU A 100 -9.11 -8.11 7.38
C LEU A 100 -9.20 -8.34 8.89
N SER A 101 -9.39 -9.59 9.33
CA SER A 101 -9.32 -9.99 10.75
C SER A 101 -7.86 -10.15 11.23
N TYR A 102 -6.99 -9.20 10.87
CA TYR A 102 -5.55 -9.27 11.13
C TYR A 102 -5.16 -8.80 12.53
N SER A 103 -6.03 -8.03 13.20
CA SER A 103 -5.76 -7.44 14.52
C SER A 103 -6.93 -7.65 15.49
N PRO A 104 -6.67 -8.06 16.75
CA PRO A 104 -7.72 -8.18 17.78
C PRO A 104 -8.30 -6.81 18.20
N LEU A 105 -7.66 -5.71 17.80
CA LEU A 105 -8.13 -4.35 18.07
C LEU A 105 -9.27 -3.94 17.12
N LEU A 106 -9.49 -4.69 16.05
CA LEU A 106 -10.48 -4.41 15.03
C LEU A 106 -11.48 -5.57 14.89
N SER A 107 -12.77 -5.25 14.88
CA SER A 107 -13.90 -6.14 14.61
C SER A 107 -14.43 -5.86 13.20
N VAL A 108 -13.69 -6.35 12.21
CA VAL A 108 -14.01 -6.18 10.79
C VAL A 108 -14.93 -7.30 10.33
N LYS A 109 -15.88 -6.95 9.45
CA LYS A 109 -16.71 -7.94 8.76
C LYS A 109 -16.37 -7.83 7.28
N ASP A 110 -15.71 -8.86 6.76
CA ASP A 110 -15.16 -8.86 5.39
C ASP A 110 -16.26 -8.70 4.33
N GLU A 111 -17.51 -9.08 4.64
CA GLU A 111 -18.65 -8.92 3.73
C GLU A 111 -19.14 -7.47 3.62
N LYS A 112 -18.72 -6.58 4.53
CA LYS A 112 -19.14 -5.19 4.56
C LYS A 112 -18.08 -4.30 3.92
N HIS A 113 -18.35 -3.84 2.70
CA HIS A 113 -17.47 -2.91 1.98
C HIS A 113 -17.17 -1.65 2.80
N PHE A 114 -18.15 -1.16 3.57
CA PHE A 114 -17.96 0.01 4.43
C PHE A 114 -16.85 -0.19 5.48
N HIS A 115 -16.65 -1.43 5.97
CA HIS A 115 -15.59 -1.74 6.92
C HIS A 115 -14.22 -1.82 6.22
N SER A 116 -14.11 -2.58 5.13
CA SER A 116 -12.85 -2.76 4.40
C SER A 116 -12.36 -1.44 3.78
N SER A 117 -13.27 -0.65 3.21
CA SER A 117 -12.95 0.66 2.65
C SER A 117 -12.45 1.63 3.70
N ALA A 118 -12.96 1.58 4.94
CA ALA A 118 -12.50 2.46 6.02
C ALA A 118 -11.04 2.15 6.42
N ILE A 119 -10.65 0.88 6.42
CA ILE A 119 -9.25 0.47 6.67
C ILE A 119 -8.34 0.94 5.54
N CYS A 120 -8.74 0.69 4.28
CA CYS A 120 -7.95 1.12 3.12
C CYS A 120 -7.82 2.65 3.07
N ALA A 121 -8.90 3.38 3.33
CA ALA A 121 -8.90 4.83 3.39
C ALA A 121 -8.03 5.37 4.54
N ALA A 122 -8.09 4.74 5.73
CA ALA A 122 -7.21 5.09 6.84
C ALA A 122 -5.73 4.85 6.48
N ALA A 123 -5.42 3.73 5.83
CA ALA A 123 -4.08 3.39 5.39
C ALA A 123 -3.53 4.41 4.35
N ILE A 124 -4.29 4.68 3.29
CA ILE A 124 -3.95 5.66 2.24
C ILE A 124 -3.84 7.06 2.85
N HIS A 125 -4.73 7.43 3.77
CA HIS A 125 -4.66 8.70 4.49
C HIS A 125 -3.34 8.83 5.25
N SER A 126 -2.95 7.79 5.99
CA SER A 126 -1.71 7.78 6.77
C SER A 126 -0.47 7.91 5.87
N VAL A 127 -0.35 7.13 4.81
CA VAL A 127 0.83 7.20 3.92
C VAL A 127 0.88 8.48 3.07
N SER A 128 -0.24 9.18 2.91
CA SER A 128 -0.33 10.48 2.24
C SER A 128 -0.20 11.68 3.20
N VAL A 129 -0.04 11.47 4.51
CA VAL A 129 0.24 12.56 5.46
C VAL A 129 1.49 13.37 5.06
N PRO A 130 2.63 12.76 4.69
CA PRO A 130 3.86 13.50 4.33
C PRO A 130 3.64 14.52 3.21
N LEU A 131 2.77 14.18 2.25
CA LEU A 131 2.40 15.00 1.09
C LEU A 131 1.60 16.26 1.45
N ARG A 132 1.08 16.33 2.67
CA ARG A 132 0.24 17.42 3.18
C ARG A 132 0.86 18.12 4.38
N LEU A 133 2.05 17.71 4.80
CA LEU A 133 2.80 18.41 5.85
C LEU A 133 3.34 19.73 5.31
N GLN A 134 3.26 20.76 6.13
CA GLN A 134 3.79 22.06 5.77
C GLN A 134 5.31 21.98 5.60
N GLN A 135 5.82 22.52 4.49
CA GLN A 135 7.24 22.75 4.28
C GLN A 135 7.74 23.74 5.34
N VAL A 136 8.63 23.27 6.19
CA VAL A 136 9.16 24.04 7.32
C VAL A 136 10.42 24.75 6.81
N GLY A 137 10.34 26.07 6.67
CA GLY A 137 11.52 26.87 6.34
C GLY A 137 12.56 26.81 7.47
N PRO A 138 13.84 27.16 7.19
CA PRO A 138 14.91 27.10 8.18
C PRO A 138 14.71 28.00 9.41
N ALA A 139 13.73 28.91 9.39
CA ALA A 139 13.38 29.81 10.49
C ALA A 139 12.08 29.44 11.25
N SER A 140 11.40 28.36 10.87
CA SER A 140 10.15 27.93 11.52
C SER A 140 10.38 26.71 12.40
N ASP A 141 10.05 26.82 13.69
CA ASP A 141 9.97 25.68 14.60
C ASP A 141 8.69 24.88 14.30
N SER A 142 8.80 23.77 13.55
CA SER A 142 7.66 22.86 13.40
C SER A 142 7.49 21.98 14.63
N ALA A 143 6.89 22.54 15.68
CA ALA A 143 6.62 21.81 16.93
C ALA A 143 5.72 20.57 16.73
N HIS A 144 5.01 20.48 15.59
CA HIS A 144 3.89 19.56 15.41
C HIS A 144 4.04 18.57 14.24
N SER A 145 5.07 18.68 13.41
CA SER A 145 5.32 17.75 12.29
C SER A 145 6.78 17.77 11.81
N SER A 146 7.20 16.72 11.11
CA SER A 146 8.52 16.59 10.48
C SER A 146 8.47 15.58 9.33
N GLY A 147 9.38 15.70 8.37
CA GLY A 147 9.52 14.74 7.26
C GLY A 147 8.43 14.89 6.21
N ASN A 148 8.14 16.12 5.81
CA ASN A 148 7.35 16.37 4.61
C ASN A 148 8.05 15.76 3.39
N LEU A 149 7.25 15.28 2.44
CA LEU A 149 7.73 14.77 1.15
C LEU A 149 6.74 15.22 0.08
N ASP A 150 7.21 15.46 -1.14
CA ASP A 150 6.33 15.45 -2.31
C ASP A 150 6.20 14.04 -2.93
N ILE A 151 5.33 13.89 -3.94
CA ILE A 151 5.09 12.59 -4.58
C ILE A 151 6.35 12.12 -5.32
N GLY A 152 7.09 13.02 -5.97
CA GLY A 152 8.32 12.68 -6.68
C GLY A 152 9.41 12.17 -5.73
N GLU A 153 9.58 12.82 -4.58
CA GLU A 153 10.50 12.38 -3.52
C GLU A 153 10.08 11.01 -2.95
N LEU A 154 8.79 10.79 -2.72
CA LEU A 154 8.29 9.50 -2.23
C LEU A 154 8.53 8.37 -3.23
N VAL A 155 8.26 8.62 -4.52
CA VAL A 155 8.58 7.70 -5.62
C VAL A 155 10.07 7.44 -5.63
N HIS A 156 10.90 8.49 -5.65
CA HIS A 156 12.35 8.35 -5.65
C HIS A 156 12.87 7.46 -4.51
N VAL A 157 12.40 7.72 -3.28
CA VAL A 157 12.76 6.96 -2.09
C VAL A 157 12.41 5.47 -2.21
N LEU A 158 11.27 5.14 -2.80
CA LEU A 158 10.73 3.77 -2.81
C LEU A 158 11.04 2.98 -4.08
N SER A 159 11.03 3.63 -5.25
CA SER A 159 11.18 3.00 -6.56
C SER A 159 12.57 3.14 -7.17
N ASP A 160 13.31 4.22 -6.88
CA ASP A 160 14.58 4.51 -7.58
C ASP A 160 15.81 4.18 -6.72
N GLN A 161 15.61 4.07 -5.41
CA GLN A 161 16.63 3.66 -4.46
C GLN A 161 16.65 2.15 -4.26
N GLY A 162 17.70 1.65 -3.62
CA GLY A 162 17.81 0.23 -3.27
C GLY A 162 17.91 -0.66 -4.50
N ARG A 163 16.91 -1.52 -4.69
CA ARG A 163 16.81 -2.51 -5.78
C ARG A 163 16.09 -1.98 -7.03
N GLN A 164 15.67 -0.71 -7.05
CA GLN A 164 14.92 -0.13 -8.16
C GLN A 164 13.58 -0.86 -8.44
N ASN A 165 12.77 -1.08 -7.41
CA ASN A 165 11.51 -1.79 -7.50
C ASN A 165 10.32 -0.85 -7.19
N MET A 166 9.41 -0.74 -8.16
CA MET A 166 8.25 0.14 -8.09
C MET A 166 7.02 -0.46 -7.40
N ILE A 167 7.01 -1.76 -7.06
CA ILE A 167 5.87 -2.38 -6.37
C ILE A 167 6.15 -2.42 -4.88
N THR A 168 5.32 -1.76 -4.08
CA THR A 168 5.53 -1.65 -2.63
C THR A 168 4.44 -2.33 -1.83
N ALA A 169 4.83 -2.89 -0.69
CA ALA A 169 3.91 -3.37 0.32
C ALA A 169 3.50 -2.22 1.25
N LEU A 170 2.24 -2.24 1.70
CA LEU A 170 1.67 -1.30 2.64
C LEU A 170 1.39 -2.01 3.96
N ASP A 171 2.05 -1.59 5.03
CA ASP A 171 1.77 -2.09 6.38
C ASP A 171 1.14 -1.00 7.25
N VAL A 172 0.23 -1.37 8.14
CA VAL A 172 -0.48 -0.43 9.03
C VAL A 172 -0.68 -1.01 10.43
N ALA A 173 -0.57 -0.16 11.45
CA ALA A 173 -1.10 -0.39 12.79
C ALA A 173 -2.20 0.64 13.09
N MET A 174 -3.42 0.16 13.32
CA MET A 174 -4.60 0.97 13.61
C MET A 174 -5.44 0.34 14.73
N PRO A 175 -5.52 0.97 15.92
CA PRO A 175 -4.67 2.06 16.40
C PRO A 175 -3.20 1.64 16.54
N ALA A 176 -2.28 2.58 16.39
CA ALA A 176 -0.86 2.36 16.71
C ALA A 176 -0.65 2.28 18.23
N PRO A 177 0.26 1.40 18.71
CA PRO A 177 0.56 1.30 20.13
C PRO A 177 1.21 2.58 20.67
N SER A 178 1.03 2.85 21.97
CA SER A 178 1.74 3.92 22.65
C SER A 178 3.24 3.66 22.69
N LEU A 179 4.03 4.72 22.74
CA LEU A 179 5.46 4.69 23.04
C LEU A 179 5.65 4.29 24.51
N ALA A 180 5.53 3.00 24.81
CA ALA A 180 5.88 2.45 26.11
C ALA A 180 7.42 2.47 26.33
N ASP A 181 7.86 2.27 27.57
CA ASP A 181 9.27 2.33 27.97
C ASP A 181 10.20 1.58 27.01
N ARG A 182 11.44 2.07 26.85
CA ARG A 182 12.46 1.71 25.84
C ARG A 182 12.73 0.20 25.61
N LYS A 183 12.23 -0.69 26.46
CA LYS A 183 12.42 -2.15 26.37
C LYS A 183 11.36 -2.85 25.50
N ASP A 184 10.27 -2.17 25.17
CA ASP A 184 9.14 -2.71 24.41
C ASP A 184 9.10 -2.25 22.93
N LEU A 185 10.20 -1.72 22.40
CA LEU A 185 10.31 -1.21 21.02
C LEU A 185 10.04 -2.26 19.94
N SER A 186 10.24 -3.55 20.26
CA SER A 186 9.81 -4.67 19.39
C SER A 186 8.30 -4.67 19.14
N ASN A 187 7.49 -3.98 19.95
CA ASN A 187 6.04 -3.92 19.78
C ASN A 187 5.59 -2.99 18.65
N ILE A 188 6.36 -1.94 18.31
CA ILE A 188 5.96 -1.00 17.24
C ILE A 188 6.00 -1.70 15.88
N GLU A 189 7.10 -2.40 15.58
CA GLU A 189 7.25 -3.14 14.32
C GLU A 189 6.34 -4.36 14.26
N ARG A 190 6.20 -5.08 15.37
CA ARG A 190 5.28 -6.23 15.44
C ARG A 190 3.81 -5.82 15.37
N SER A 191 3.48 -4.55 15.56
CA SER A 191 2.12 -4.03 15.42
C SER A 191 1.75 -3.68 13.98
N LEU A 192 2.73 -3.58 13.07
CA LEU A 192 2.47 -3.37 11.66
C LEU A 192 1.93 -4.66 11.04
N HIS A 193 0.79 -4.54 10.38
CA HIS A 193 0.20 -5.62 9.60
C HIS A 193 0.18 -5.24 8.13
N CYS A 194 0.72 -6.13 7.28
CA CYS A 194 0.70 -5.94 5.83
C CYS A 194 -0.74 -5.99 5.31
N LEU A 195 -1.17 -4.95 4.60
CA LEU A 195 -2.43 -4.87 3.86
C LEU A 195 -2.28 -5.25 2.38
N THR A 196 -1.05 -5.57 1.96
CA THR A 196 -0.76 -6.06 0.62
C THR A 196 -0.89 -7.58 0.60
N PRO A 197 -1.62 -8.15 -0.37
CA PRO A 197 -1.82 -9.59 -0.44
C PRO A 197 -0.54 -10.31 -0.86
N GLU A 198 -0.43 -11.59 -0.49
CA GLU A 198 0.60 -12.52 -1.01
C GLU A 198 2.04 -12.06 -0.71
N THR A 199 2.27 -11.44 0.45
CA THR A 199 3.60 -11.03 0.89
C THR A 199 4.30 -12.11 1.72
N ASN A 200 5.63 -12.17 1.64
CA ASN A 200 6.46 -12.99 2.53
C ASN A 200 7.18 -12.10 3.55
N ASP A 201 6.76 -12.17 4.82
CA ASP A 201 7.32 -11.33 5.89
C ASP A 201 8.52 -11.98 6.61
N GLU A 202 8.91 -13.20 6.22
CA GLU A 202 9.96 -13.96 6.90
C GLU A 202 11.39 -13.69 6.37
N ASP A 203 11.53 -13.03 5.22
CA ASP A 203 12.83 -12.80 4.61
C ASP A 203 13.45 -11.46 5.03
N GLU A 204 14.57 -11.52 5.75
CA GLU A 204 15.41 -10.35 6.00
C GLU A 204 15.98 -9.81 4.70
N ASP A 205 15.88 -8.49 4.52
CA ASP A 205 16.21 -7.86 3.26
C ASP A 205 17.04 -6.58 3.46
N PRO A 206 18.39 -6.67 3.31
CA PRO A 206 19.28 -5.54 3.55
C PRO A 206 19.17 -4.44 2.48
N TYR A 207 18.54 -4.73 1.34
CA TYR A 207 18.34 -3.76 0.26
C TYR A 207 16.97 -3.09 0.32
N ALA A 208 16.14 -3.43 1.32
CA ALA A 208 14.83 -2.86 1.50
C ALA A 208 14.91 -1.34 1.69
N VAL A 209 13.95 -0.63 1.13
CA VAL A 209 13.74 0.81 1.36
C VAL A 209 12.33 1.04 1.84
N GLU A 210 12.13 1.97 2.77
CA GLU A 210 10.82 2.23 3.36
C GLU A 210 10.55 3.71 3.62
N SER A 211 9.27 4.07 3.61
CA SER A 211 8.74 5.34 4.07
C SER A 211 7.77 5.05 5.23
N LEU A 212 8.19 5.41 6.43
CA LEU A 212 7.47 5.19 7.68
C LEU A 212 6.78 6.49 8.11
N VAL A 213 5.48 6.41 8.36
CA VAL A 213 4.66 7.52 8.81
C VAL A 213 4.07 7.21 10.18
N VAL A 214 4.35 8.08 11.15
CA VAL A 214 3.77 8.03 12.48
C VAL A 214 2.91 9.27 12.68
N HIS A 215 1.63 9.12 13.00
CA HIS A 215 0.82 10.29 13.34
C HIS A 215 -0.15 10.09 14.49
N GLY A 216 -0.25 11.12 15.34
CA GLY A 216 -1.06 11.09 16.56
C GLY A 216 -0.51 10.22 17.69
N ALA A 217 0.77 9.84 17.65
CA ALA A 217 1.39 8.93 18.62
C ALA A 217 1.12 9.34 20.08
N LEU A 218 0.94 8.33 20.93
CA LEU A 218 0.72 8.49 22.36
C LEU A 218 1.97 8.09 23.13
N ASP A 219 2.28 8.80 24.22
CA ASP A 219 3.28 8.39 25.20
C ASP A 219 2.73 7.31 26.14
N ALA A 220 3.60 6.76 27.00
CA ALA A 220 3.21 5.76 28.01
C ALA A 220 2.12 6.25 28.99
N GLY A 221 1.95 7.57 29.13
CA GLY A 221 0.91 8.19 29.95
C GLY A 221 -0.39 8.48 29.23
N GLY A 222 -0.52 8.06 27.95
CA GLY A 222 -1.70 8.31 27.12
C GLY A 222 -1.83 9.75 26.62
N LYS A 223 -0.78 10.55 26.70
CA LYS A 223 -0.74 11.92 26.15
C LYS A 223 -0.11 11.91 24.76
N ARG A 224 -0.34 12.95 23.96
CA ARG A 224 0.29 13.07 22.63
C ARG A 224 1.80 13.19 22.79
N ALA A 225 2.53 12.28 22.16
CA ALA A 225 3.98 12.29 22.15
C ALA A 225 4.51 13.46 21.30
N SER A 226 5.60 14.06 21.75
CA SER A 226 6.34 15.07 20.96
C SER A 226 7.05 14.42 19.76
N ILE A 227 7.35 15.24 18.75
CA ILE A 227 8.07 14.78 17.55
C ILE A 227 9.44 14.18 17.92
N SER A 228 10.16 14.76 18.88
CA SER A 228 11.46 14.23 19.33
C SER A 228 11.31 12.88 20.02
N GLN A 229 10.31 12.70 20.89
CA GLN A 229 10.04 11.40 21.52
C GLN A 229 9.76 10.31 20.47
N VAL A 230 8.95 10.61 19.45
CA VAL A 230 8.68 9.66 18.36
C VAL A 230 9.96 9.33 17.60
N LYS A 231 10.74 10.35 17.20
CA LYS A 231 12.01 10.15 16.49
C LYS A 231 12.98 9.29 17.29
N ASP A 232 13.19 9.62 18.58
CA ASP A 232 14.09 8.87 19.45
C ASP A 232 13.64 7.42 19.62
N SER A 233 12.33 7.17 19.80
CA SER A 233 11.76 5.83 19.89
C SER A 233 11.99 5.03 18.60
N ILE A 234 11.72 5.62 17.43
CA ILE A 234 11.88 4.95 16.14
C ILE A 234 13.37 4.70 15.82
N CYS A 235 14.25 5.68 16.05
CA CYS A 235 15.70 5.51 15.90
C CYS A 235 16.22 4.37 16.79
N SER A 236 15.78 4.32 18.05
CA SER A 236 16.14 3.23 18.97
C SER A 236 15.63 1.87 18.48
N ALA A 237 14.43 1.81 17.90
CA ALA A 237 13.88 0.57 17.33
C ALA A 237 14.73 0.07 16.15
N PHE A 238 15.13 0.97 15.24
CA PHE A 238 16.02 0.62 14.14
C PHE A 238 17.38 0.12 14.62
N GLU A 239 17.96 0.73 15.66
CA GLU A 239 19.24 0.28 16.24
C GLU A 239 19.19 -1.16 16.75
N GLY A 240 18.03 -1.62 17.22
CA GLY A 240 17.81 -2.97 17.71
C GLY A 240 17.48 -4.03 16.65
N ARG A 241 17.26 -3.65 15.38
CA ARG A 241 16.96 -4.61 14.30
C ARG A 241 18.19 -5.43 13.94
N ALA A 242 17.97 -6.73 13.69
CA ALA A 242 18.99 -7.63 13.13
C ALA A 242 19.40 -7.17 11.72
N THR A 243 18.41 -6.90 10.85
CA THR A 243 18.61 -6.35 9.51
C THR A 243 17.92 -4.99 9.38
N LYS A 244 18.71 -3.97 9.02
CA LYS A 244 18.24 -2.60 8.79
C LYS A 244 17.94 -2.42 7.30
N PRO A 245 16.87 -1.69 6.95
CA PRO A 245 16.66 -1.29 5.56
C PRO A 245 17.84 -0.41 5.11
N LYS A 246 18.16 -0.47 3.82
CA LYS A 246 19.19 0.37 3.20
C LYS A 246 18.88 1.86 3.36
N PHE A 247 17.59 2.20 3.28
CA PHE A 247 17.10 3.56 3.46
C PHE A 247 15.73 3.54 4.15
N SER A 248 15.51 4.45 5.10
CA SER A 248 14.21 4.63 5.76
C SER A 248 13.95 6.12 5.93
N ASN A 249 12.88 6.61 5.30
CA ASN A 249 12.36 7.95 5.55
C ASN A 249 11.35 7.90 6.69
N LEU A 250 11.45 8.83 7.66
CA LEU A 250 10.50 8.96 8.76
C LEU A 250 9.75 10.29 8.68
N SER A 251 8.44 10.20 8.55
CA SER A 251 7.52 11.34 8.64
C SER A 251 6.71 11.24 9.93
N VAL A 252 6.63 12.35 10.67
CA VAL A 252 5.92 12.40 11.95
C VAL A 252 4.93 13.56 11.96
N SER A 253 3.72 13.32 12.47
CA SER A 253 2.74 14.36 12.74
C SER A 253 2.09 14.16 14.11
N SER A 254 1.86 15.24 14.84
CA SER A 254 1.11 15.19 16.11
C SER A 254 -0.40 14.99 15.90
N CYS A 255 -0.90 15.15 14.67
CA CYS A 255 -2.32 15.02 14.36
C CYS A 255 -2.73 13.54 14.18
N PRO A 256 -3.61 12.98 15.03
CA PRO A 256 -4.14 11.62 14.85
C PRO A 256 -5.08 11.52 13.66
N LEU A 257 -5.43 10.29 13.26
CA LEU A 257 -6.50 10.05 12.29
C LEU A 257 -7.85 10.38 12.94
N PRO A 258 -8.62 11.36 12.43
CA PRO A 258 -9.97 11.62 12.94
C PRO A 258 -10.90 10.46 12.56
N ILE A 259 -11.84 10.15 13.44
CA ILE A 259 -12.91 9.17 13.20
C ILE A 259 -14.24 9.95 13.07
N PRO A 260 -14.58 10.47 11.87
CA PRO A 260 -15.75 11.32 11.66
C PRO A 260 -17.05 10.52 11.63
N LEU A 261 -18.20 11.19 11.72
CA LEU A 261 -19.49 10.58 11.42
C LEU A 261 -19.80 10.73 9.91
N PRO A 262 -20.14 9.65 9.18
CA PRO A 262 -20.14 8.25 9.60
C PRO A 262 -18.78 7.55 9.37
N PHE A 263 -18.26 6.87 10.38
CA PHE A 263 -17.15 5.89 10.27
C PHE A 263 -17.65 4.57 10.87
N PRO A 264 -17.31 3.40 10.30
CA PRO A 264 -17.88 2.14 10.76
C PRO A 264 -17.46 1.81 12.19
N SER A 265 -18.37 1.17 12.93
CA SER A 265 -18.06 0.64 14.26
C SER A 265 -17.21 -0.62 14.13
N ILE A 266 -15.89 -0.44 14.01
CA ILE A 266 -14.90 -1.51 13.83
C ILE A 266 -13.90 -1.60 14.96
N PHE A 267 -13.86 -0.67 15.90
CA PHE A 267 -12.87 -0.73 16.98
C PHE A 267 -13.35 -1.65 18.10
N SER A 268 -12.44 -2.41 18.70
CA SER A 268 -12.77 -3.26 19.84
C SER A 268 -13.09 -2.43 21.09
N SER A 269 -13.69 -3.06 22.10
CA SER A 269 -14.00 -2.39 23.37
C SER A 269 -12.77 -1.91 24.12
N SER A 270 -11.60 -2.47 23.82
CA SER A 270 -10.30 -2.12 24.40
C SER A 270 -9.76 -0.78 23.90
N ILE A 271 -10.41 -0.14 22.94
CA ILE A 271 -9.99 1.17 22.42
C ILE A 271 -10.71 2.30 23.16
N GLY A 272 -9.91 3.23 23.72
CA GLY A 272 -10.40 4.44 24.36
C GLY A 272 -10.73 5.57 23.38
N GLN A 273 -11.13 6.73 23.89
CA GLN A 273 -11.73 7.79 23.08
C GLN A 273 -10.72 8.45 22.10
N GLN A 274 -9.44 8.46 22.46
CA GLN A 274 -8.34 9.04 21.67
C GLN A 274 -7.48 7.96 20.99
N GLY A 275 -8.00 6.73 20.95
CA GLY A 275 -7.34 5.57 20.36
C GLY A 275 -6.31 4.90 21.26
N GLU A 276 -6.29 5.24 22.55
CA GLU A 276 -5.47 4.56 23.55
C GLU A 276 -5.90 3.09 23.69
N ILE A 277 -4.92 2.18 23.72
CA ILE A 277 -5.16 0.75 23.91
C ILE A 277 -5.22 0.49 25.42
N LEU A 278 -6.42 0.15 25.92
CA LEU A 278 -6.68 -0.02 27.35
C LEU A 278 -6.32 -1.44 27.81
N SER A 279 -5.57 -1.52 28.91
CA SER A 279 -5.24 -2.77 29.60
C SER A 279 -6.43 -3.24 30.46
N SER A 280 -7.52 -3.67 29.83
CA SER A 280 -8.67 -4.24 30.55
C SER A 280 -9.14 -5.53 29.88
N GLN A 281 -9.32 -6.56 30.72
CA GLN A 281 -9.76 -7.91 30.36
C GLN A 281 -11.02 -7.86 29.50
N HIS A 282 -10.99 -8.60 28.38
CA HIS A 282 -12.07 -8.79 27.43
C HIS A 282 -13.37 -9.19 28.15
N PRO A 283 -14.36 -8.28 28.31
CA PRO A 283 -15.71 -8.73 28.59
C PRO A 283 -16.21 -9.31 27.26
N GLU A 284 -16.25 -10.63 27.16
CA GLU A 284 -16.84 -11.34 26.02
C GLU A 284 -18.24 -10.75 25.74
N GLY A 285 -18.51 -10.36 24.48
CA GLY A 285 -19.81 -9.83 24.05
C GLY A 285 -19.95 -8.30 24.00
N THR A 286 -18.89 -7.52 24.22
CA THR A 286 -18.96 -6.07 24.08
C THR A 286 -19.07 -5.65 22.60
N ARG A 287 -19.97 -4.71 22.29
CA ARG A 287 -20.19 -4.22 20.91
C ARG A 287 -18.97 -3.43 20.39
N PRO A 288 -18.68 -3.48 19.09
CA PRO A 288 -17.62 -2.68 18.51
C PRO A 288 -17.98 -1.18 18.57
N LYS A 289 -16.96 -0.37 18.79
CA LYS A 289 -17.01 1.09 18.91
C LYS A 289 -16.80 1.76 17.56
N GLY A 290 -17.47 2.89 17.33
CA GLY A 290 -17.35 3.72 16.12
C GLY A 290 -17.18 5.20 16.46
N SER A 291 -17.56 6.09 15.55
CA SER A 291 -17.36 7.55 15.71
C SER A 291 -18.11 8.19 16.88
N LEU A 292 -19.08 7.50 17.49
CA LEU A 292 -19.77 7.98 18.69
C LEU A 292 -18.91 7.79 19.95
N ASP A 293 -18.04 6.79 19.96
CA ASP A 293 -17.23 6.41 21.11
C ASP A 293 -15.76 6.85 20.97
N ILE A 294 -15.28 6.92 19.73
CA ILE A 294 -13.89 7.19 19.38
C ILE A 294 -13.82 8.43 18.51
N VAL A 295 -13.01 9.39 18.94
CA VAL A 295 -12.84 10.69 18.27
C VAL A 295 -11.69 10.64 17.27
N SER A 296 -10.59 9.98 17.64
CA SER A 296 -9.41 9.85 16.79
C SER A 296 -8.59 8.63 17.20
N VAL A 297 -7.71 8.17 16.31
CA VAL A 297 -6.77 7.08 16.60
C VAL A 297 -5.34 7.43 16.18
N PRO A 298 -4.32 7.07 16.96
CA PRO A 298 -2.94 7.08 16.49
C PRO A 298 -2.77 6.08 15.35
N MET A 299 -1.91 6.40 14.41
CA MET A 299 -1.63 5.56 13.25
C MET A 299 -0.13 5.41 13.04
N LEU A 300 0.24 4.23 12.59
CA LEU A 300 1.55 3.89 12.08
C LEU A 300 1.32 3.25 10.72
N ALA A 301 1.94 3.78 9.68
CA ALA A 301 1.84 3.24 8.34
C ALA A 301 3.21 3.20 7.68
N ARG A 302 3.47 2.16 6.89
CA ARG A 302 4.74 1.94 6.21
C ARG A 302 4.49 1.56 4.76
N LEU A 303 5.10 2.29 3.84
CA LEU A 303 5.36 1.79 2.49
C LEU A 303 6.75 1.18 2.46
N ARG A 304 6.89 -0.03 1.93
CA ARG A 304 8.20 -0.70 1.81
C ARG A 304 8.38 -1.35 0.45
N SER A 305 9.53 -1.13 -0.16
CA SER A 305 10.02 -1.87 -1.31
C SER A 305 11.00 -2.91 -0.79
N SER A 306 10.60 -4.18 -0.79
CA SER A 306 11.39 -5.29 -0.24
C SER A 306 11.05 -6.62 -0.92
N ASN A 307 11.82 -7.67 -0.65
CA ASN A 307 11.62 -9.02 -1.20
C ASN A 307 10.26 -9.63 -0.86
N ALA A 308 9.57 -9.09 0.15
CA ALA A 308 8.25 -9.56 0.53
C ALA A 308 7.22 -9.46 -0.60
N ILE A 309 7.40 -8.57 -1.58
CA ILE A 309 6.47 -8.43 -2.71
C ILE A 309 6.71 -9.45 -3.83
N VAL A 310 7.80 -10.20 -3.78
CA VAL A 310 8.19 -11.15 -4.84
C VAL A 310 7.07 -12.17 -5.13
N PRO A 311 6.45 -12.83 -4.13
CA PRO A 311 5.42 -13.84 -4.42
C PRO A 311 4.18 -13.23 -5.11
N PHE A 312 3.85 -11.97 -4.82
CA PHE A 312 2.78 -11.23 -5.50
C PHE A 312 3.08 -11.06 -7.00
N ILE A 313 4.30 -10.62 -7.35
CA ILE A 313 4.70 -10.40 -8.75
C ILE A 313 4.83 -11.75 -9.48
N GLU A 314 5.47 -12.73 -8.85
CA GLU A 314 5.67 -14.07 -9.42
C GLU A 314 4.36 -14.77 -9.72
N ARG A 315 3.37 -14.70 -8.82
CA ARG A 315 2.07 -15.35 -9.05
C ARG A 315 1.41 -14.82 -10.32
N ARG A 316 1.50 -13.51 -10.57
CA ARG A 316 0.91 -12.86 -11.75
C ARG A 316 1.71 -13.19 -13.01
N SER A 317 3.04 -13.10 -12.95
CA SER A 317 3.95 -13.49 -14.03
C SER A 317 3.73 -14.96 -14.45
N ALA A 318 3.76 -15.89 -13.48
CA ALA A 318 3.55 -17.31 -13.71
C ALA A 318 2.14 -17.63 -14.22
N SER A 319 1.11 -16.90 -13.76
CA SER A 319 -0.26 -17.06 -14.26
C SER A 319 -0.34 -16.70 -15.74
N LEU A 320 0.26 -15.58 -16.16
CA LEU A 320 0.27 -15.18 -17.56
C LEU A 320 1.06 -16.16 -18.44
N GLN A 321 2.27 -16.55 -17.99
CA GLN A 321 3.13 -17.48 -18.72
C GLN A 321 2.47 -18.87 -18.90
N ARG A 322 1.95 -19.45 -17.81
CA ARG A 322 1.42 -20.82 -17.82
C ARG A 322 0.04 -20.92 -18.45
N LEU A 323 -0.82 -19.94 -18.21
CA LEU A 323 -2.22 -20.01 -18.65
C LEU A 323 -2.44 -19.25 -19.96
N GLY A 324 -1.78 -18.12 -20.16
CA GLY A 324 -2.03 -17.19 -21.27
C GLY A 324 -1.17 -17.45 -22.51
N MET A 325 0.13 -17.68 -22.33
CA MET A 325 1.10 -17.78 -23.44
C MET A 325 1.20 -19.20 -24.05
N ALA A 326 0.84 -20.23 -23.28
CA ALA A 326 0.88 -21.60 -23.78
C ALA A 326 -0.16 -21.83 -24.89
N ARG A 327 0.31 -22.27 -26.07
CA ARG A 327 -0.58 -22.48 -27.25
C ARG A 327 -1.62 -23.55 -26.97
N GLY A 328 -2.86 -23.27 -27.39
CA GLY A 328 -3.96 -24.25 -27.32
C GLY A 328 -4.55 -24.45 -25.92
N THR A 329 -4.09 -23.70 -24.91
CA THR A 329 -4.72 -23.73 -23.58
C THR A 329 -6.04 -22.97 -23.59
N LEU A 330 -6.91 -23.34 -22.64
CA LEU A 330 -8.15 -22.59 -22.36
C LEU A 330 -7.86 -21.11 -22.07
N GLY A 331 -6.77 -20.81 -21.37
CA GLY A 331 -6.39 -19.44 -21.05
C GLY A 331 -5.99 -18.62 -22.27
N SER A 332 -5.25 -19.20 -23.21
CA SER A 332 -4.92 -18.52 -24.47
C SER A 332 -6.17 -18.20 -25.30
N GLN A 333 -7.21 -19.03 -25.23
CA GLN A 333 -8.50 -18.75 -25.88
C GLN A 333 -9.24 -17.62 -25.16
N ILE A 334 -9.26 -17.62 -23.82
CA ILE A 334 -9.88 -16.54 -23.03
C ILE A 334 -9.26 -15.18 -23.39
N LEU A 335 -7.93 -15.09 -23.47
CA LEU A 335 -7.26 -13.84 -23.83
C LEU A 335 -7.61 -13.37 -25.25
N ARG A 336 -7.69 -14.30 -26.22
CA ARG A 336 -8.16 -13.98 -27.58
C ARG A 336 -9.61 -13.50 -27.60
N ASP A 337 -10.48 -14.13 -26.81
CA ASP A 337 -11.88 -13.73 -26.68
C ASP A 337 -12.02 -12.34 -26.04
N TRP A 338 -11.06 -11.94 -25.21
CA TRP A 338 -10.94 -10.57 -24.65
C TRP A 338 -10.33 -9.55 -25.62
N GLY A 339 -9.87 -9.99 -26.79
CA GLY A 339 -9.29 -9.13 -27.83
C GLY A 339 -7.78 -8.96 -27.75
N PHE A 340 -7.08 -9.68 -26.86
CA PHE A 340 -5.62 -9.57 -26.75
C PHE A 340 -4.92 -10.34 -27.87
N GLY A 341 -4.03 -9.63 -28.58
CA GLY A 341 -3.14 -10.22 -29.58
C GLY A 341 -2.03 -11.06 -28.94
N LYS A 342 -1.41 -11.95 -29.70
CA LYS A 342 -0.30 -12.78 -29.20
C LYS A 342 0.90 -11.92 -28.78
N GLU A 343 1.26 -10.93 -29.60
CA GLU A 343 2.36 -10.00 -29.34
C GLU A 343 2.08 -9.19 -28.07
N GLU A 344 0.88 -8.64 -27.91
CA GLU A 344 0.49 -7.90 -26.70
C GLU A 344 0.60 -8.76 -25.42
N VAL A 345 0.25 -10.05 -25.50
CA VAL A 345 0.42 -10.99 -24.38
C VAL A 345 1.89 -11.29 -24.10
N GLU A 346 2.73 -11.35 -25.13
CA GLU A 346 4.17 -11.50 -25.00
C GLU A 346 4.80 -10.25 -24.34
N ASP A 347 4.44 -9.05 -24.78
CA ASP A 347 4.87 -7.77 -24.20
C ASP A 347 4.47 -7.66 -22.71
N MET A 348 3.22 -8.05 -22.38
CA MET A 348 2.78 -8.11 -20.98
C MET A 348 3.64 -9.06 -20.16
N GLY A 349 4.05 -10.20 -20.72
CA GLY A 349 4.92 -11.18 -20.05
C GLY A 349 6.33 -10.67 -19.84
N GLU A 350 6.90 -10.00 -20.84
CA GLU A 350 8.22 -9.36 -20.75
C GLU A 350 8.25 -8.25 -19.69
N HIS A 351 7.20 -7.43 -19.63
CA HIS A 351 7.05 -6.41 -18.61
C HIS A 351 7.00 -7.00 -17.19
N LEU A 352 6.19 -8.05 -16.97
CA LEU A 352 6.14 -8.73 -15.67
C LEU A 352 7.48 -9.39 -15.29
N ALA A 353 8.20 -9.95 -16.27
CA ALA A 353 9.54 -10.49 -16.04
C ALA A 353 10.54 -9.37 -15.68
N LYS A 354 10.45 -8.20 -16.32
CA LYS A 354 11.28 -7.03 -16.00
C LYS A 354 11.09 -6.57 -14.55
N LEU A 355 9.87 -6.61 -14.02
CA LEU A 355 9.60 -6.29 -12.60
C LEU A 355 10.25 -7.26 -11.61
N LEU A 356 10.54 -8.50 -12.03
CA LEU A 356 11.22 -9.51 -11.20
C LEU A 356 12.75 -9.43 -11.24
N ARG A 357 13.33 -8.87 -12.30
CA ARG A 357 14.81 -8.79 -12.48
C ARG A 357 15.54 -8.23 -11.26
N PRO A 358 15.08 -7.13 -10.61
CA PRO A 358 15.70 -6.61 -9.39
C PRO A 358 15.93 -7.61 -8.26
N PHE A 359 15.10 -8.66 -8.18
CA PHE A 359 15.14 -9.65 -7.10
C PHE A 359 16.00 -10.87 -7.44
N TYR A 360 16.37 -11.04 -8.72
CA TYR A 360 17.11 -12.19 -9.23
C TYR A 360 18.26 -11.77 -10.15
N PRO A 361 19.29 -11.08 -9.62
CA PRO A 361 20.41 -10.58 -10.42
C PRO A 361 21.23 -11.71 -11.08
N GLU A 362 21.11 -12.95 -10.59
CA GLU A 362 21.80 -14.11 -11.18
C GLU A 362 21.19 -14.57 -12.52
N MET A 363 19.96 -14.15 -12.87
CA MET A 363 19.36 -14.51 -14.16
C MET A 363 20.04 -13.87 -15.37
N ASP A 364 20.81 -12.79 -15.17
CA ASP A 364 21.51 -12.08 -16.25
C ASP A 364 22.73 -12.85 -16.79
N PHE A 365 23.27 -13.84 -16.05
CA PHE A 365 24.45 -14.60 -16.48
C PHE A 365 24.15 -15.75 -17.44
N THR A 366 22.89 -15.93 -17.86
CA THR A 366 22.48 -17.08 -18.68
C THR A 366 22.15 -16.73 -20.14
N SER A 367 22.16 -15.46 -20.55
CA SER A 367 21.84 -15.08 -21.94
C SER A 367 23.06 -14.84 -22.85
N ASP A 368 24.27 -14.72 -22.31
CA ASP A 368 25.48 -14.37 -23.07
C ASP A 368 26.43 -15.56 -23.30
N SER A 369 25.88 -16.77 -23.39
CA SER A 369 26.65 -17.97 -23.75
C SER A 369 25.94 -18.75 -24.84
N ASP A 370 26.02 -18.24 -26.07
CA ASP A 370 25.94 -19.02 -27.31
C ASP A 370 27.01 -18.55 -28.30
#